data_AF-A0A257VYZ7-F1
#
_entry.id   AF-A0A257VYZ7-F1
#
_cell.length_a   1.000
_cell.length_b   1.000
_cell.length_c   1.000
_cell.angle_alpha   90.00
_cell.angle_beta   90.00
_cell.angle_gamma   90.00
#
_symmetry.space_group_name_H-M   'P 1'
#
loop_
_entity.id
_entity.type
_entity.pdbx_description
1 polymer ?
#
loop_
_entity_poly.entity_id
_entity_poly.type
_entity_poly.pdbx_seq_one_letter_code
_entity_poly.pdbx_strand_id
1 'polypeptide(L)'
;IERLQAQIERHKDWIAKSRQQLGQVGPVDGFTMHYVVEKEAGTLADELRMGPGVFKISVTEWRVEAERNVETESVAEALQPGSRFLTAVAAAEPGSAMTFWVYPDGFTAYGELKAYLQRLNFLIAGRPLPNGIPIAGSPSGTRSSGQ
;
A
#
# COMPACT_ATOMS: atom_id res chain seq x y z
N ILE A 1 2.59 -3.96 3.64
CA ILE A 1 4.02 -3.55 3.58
C ILE A 1 4.94 -4.64 4.12
N GLU A 2 4.61 -5.30 5.23
CA GLU A 2 5.46 -6.37 5.81
C GLU A 2 5.79 -7.51 4.85
N ARG A 3 4.82 -7.97 4.04
CA ARG A 3 5.07 -9.02 3.03
C ARG A 3 6.08 -8.58 1.95
N LEU A 4 6.05 -7.30 1.56
CA LEU A 4 7.03 -6.72 0.65
C LEU A 4 8.41 -6.71 1.29
N GLN A 5 8.53 -6.26 2.55
CA GLN A 5 9.79 -6.28 3.28
C GLN A 5 10.35 -7.70 3.39
N ALA A 6 9.52 -8.68 3.78
CA ALA A 6 9.91 -10.09 3.85
C ALA A 6 10.28 -10.70 2.48
N GLN A 7 9.68 -10.22 1.39
CA GLN A 7 10.04 -10.66 0.04
C GLN A 7 11.35 -10.04 -0.42
N ILE A 8 11.58 -8.75 -0.17
CA ILE A 8 12.85 -8.07 -0.44
C ILE A 8 13.97 -8.77 0.33
N GLU A 9 13.75 -9.06 1.61
CA GLU A 9 14.72 -9.75 2.48
C GLU A 9 15.16 -11.10 1.89
N ARG A 10 14.20 -11.91 1.41
CA ARG A 10 14.45 -13.22 0.80
C ARG A 10 15.20 -13.15 -0.53
N HIS A 11 15.10 -12.04 -1.26
CA HIS A 11 15.69 -11.88 -2.59
C HIS A 11 16.87 -10.89 -2.62
N LYS A 12 17.44 -10.54 -1.45
CA LYS A 12 18.55 -9.58 -1.34
C LYS A 12 19.73 -9.92 -2.24
N ASP A 13 20.14 -11.19 -2.29
CA ASP A 13 21.28 -11.64 -3.11
C ASP A 13 21.02 -11.51 -4.61
N TRP A 14 19.76 -11.58 -5.01
CA TRP A 14 19.35 -11.37 -6.40
C TRP A 14 19.29 -9.88 -6.74
N ILE A 15 18.76 -9.05 -5.84
CA ILE A 15 18.72 -7.58 -5.99
C ILE A 15 20.14 -6.99 -6.00
N ALA A 16 21.09 -7.59 -5.28
CA ALA A 16 22.47 -7.11 -5.20
C ALA A 16 23.23 -7.14 -6.55
N LYS A 17 22.76 -7.95 -7.51
CA LYS A 17 23.40 -8.21 -8.82
C LYS A 17 23.07 -7.17 -9.90
N SER A 18 22.10 -6.30 -9.67
CA SER A 18 21.66 -5.31 -10.65
C SER A 18 21.28 -3.99 -9.97
N ARG A 19 21.29 -2.91 -10.75
CA ARG A 19 21.08 -1.55 -10.21
C ARG A 19 19.61 -1.28 -9.86
N GLN A 20 18.69 -1.84 -10.64
CA GLN A 20 17.25 -1.69 -10.48
C GLN A 20 16.57 -3.01 -10.79
N GLN A 21 15.55 -3.41 -10.03
CA GLN A 21 14.76 -4.61 -10.27
C GLN A 21 13.27 -4.33 -10.11
N LEU A 22 12.47 -4.95 -10.98
CA LEU A 22 11.03 -5.02 -10.85
C LEU A 22 10.65 -6.29 -10.06
N GLY A 23 9.69 -6.16 -9.16
CA GLY A 23 9.10 -7.27 -8.43
C GLY A 23 7.59 -7.12 -8.32
N GLN A 24 6.94 -8.17 -7.82
CA GLN A 24 5.51 -8.16 -7.55
C GLN A 24 5.19 -8.93 -6.27
N VAL A 25 4.20 -8.48 -5.52
CA VAL A 25 3.65 -9.17 -4.34
C VAL A 25 2.14 -9.35 -4.56
N GLY A 26 1.65 -10.56 -4.43
CA GLY A 26 0.22 -10.86 -4.57
C GLY A 26 -0.06 -12.18 -5.28
N PRO A 27 -1.34 -12.48 -5.54
CA PRO A 27 -2.50 -11.64 -5.20
C PRO A 27 -2.83 -11.67 -3.69
N VAL A 28 -3.32 -10.55 -3.15
CA VAL A 28 -3.92 -10.44 -1.81
C VAL A 28 -5.30 -9.82 -1.98
N ASP A 29 -6.35 -10.54 -1.59
CA ASP A 29 -7.76 -10.11 -1.74
C ASP A 29 -8.15 -9.63 -3.15
N GLY A 30 -7.48 -10.19 -4.17
CA GLY A 30 -7.68 -9.82 -5.58
C GLY A 30 -6.87 -8.61 -6.05
N PHE A 31 -5.84 -8.21 -5.30
CA PHE A 31 -4.92 -7.13 -5.68
C PHE A 31 -3.48 -7.62 -5.76
N THR A 32 -2.77 -7.16 -6.80
CA THR A 32 -1.34 -7.41 -7.00
C THR A 32 -0.59 -6.09 -6.95
N MET A 33 0.50 -6.05 -6.18
CA MET A 33 1.36 -4.88 -6.08
C MET A 33 2.64 -5.10 -6.87
N HIS A 34 2.87 -4.29 -7.89
CA HIS A 34 4.15 -4.21 -8.60
C HIS A 34 5.02 -3.14 -7.96
N TYR A 35 6.33 -3.40 -7.85
CA TYR A 35 7.25 -2.49 -7.23
C TYR A 35 8.61 -2.48 -7.93
N VAL A 36 9.33 -1.39 -7.77
CA VAL A 36 10.70 -1.20 -8.25
C VAL A 36 11.60 -1.00 -7.04
N VAL A 37 12.67 -1.80 -6.97
CA VAL A 37 13.74 -1.62 -5.99
C VAL A 37 15.01 -1.15 -6.68
N GLU A 38 15.70 -0.21 -6.04
CA GLU A 38 16.98 0.30 -6.51
C GLU A 38 18.07 0.12 -5.46
N LYS A 39 19.27 -0.14 -5.97
CA LYS A 39 20.50 -0.20 -5.18
C LYS A 39 21.12 1.20 -5.13
N GLU A 40 21.05 1.82 -3.98
CA GLU A 40 21.73 3.07 -3.66
C GLU A 40 23.10 2.79 -3.04
N ALA A 41 24.10 3.56 -3.42
CA ALA A 41 25.39 3.52 -2.73
C ALA A 41 25.19 3.90 -1.25
N GLY A 42 25.86 3.21 -0.34
CA GLY A 42 25.87 3.58 1.07
C GLY A 42 26.39 5.00 1.25
N THR A 43 25.88 5.69 2.26
CA THR A 43 26.45 6.98 2.67
C THR A 43 27.78 6.77 3.40
N LEU A 44 28.60 7.81 3.54
CA LEU A 44 29.80 7.79 4.39
C LEU A 44 29.50 7.32 5.82
N ALA A 45 28.30 7.65 6.34
CA ALA A 45 27.87 7.19 7.66
C ALA A 45 27.56 5.67 7.68
N ASP A 46 27.00 5.13 6.60
CA ASP A 46 26.75 3.69 6.47
C ASP A 46 28.06 2.91 6.33
N GLU A 47 29.03 3.43 5.57
CA GLU A 47 30.34 2.81 5.41
C GLU A 47 31.14 2.81 6.72
N LEU A 48 31.06 3.87 7.52
CA LEU A 48 31.73 3.93 8.82
C LEU A 48 31.15 2.91 9.81
N ARG A 49 29.86 2.59 9.69
CA ARG A 49 29.14 1.71 10.60
C ARG A 49 29.16 0.23 10.19
N MET A 50 29.16 -0.05 8.89
CA MET A 50 29.01 -1.40 8.33
C MET A 50 30.17 -1.83 7.41
N GLY A 51 31.13 -0.94 7.14
CA GLY A 51 32.32 -1.21 6.33
C GLY A 51 32.22 -0.67 4.88
N PRO A 52 33.34 -0.62 4.14
CA PRO A 52 33.36 -0.16 2.75
C PRO A 52 32.52 -1.04 1.82
N GLY A 53 31.86 -0.43 0.83
CA GLY A 53 31.08 -1.17 -0.18
C GLY A 53 29.66 -1.56 0.24
N VAL A 54 29.16 -1.00 1.34
CA VAL A 54 27.77 -1.16 1.78
C VAL A 54 26.84 -0.44 0.80
N PHE A 55 25.69 -1.05 0.54
CA PHE A 55 24.65 -0.51 -0.32
C PHE A 55 23.30 -0.59 0.36
N LYS A 56 22.42 0.35 0.04
CA LYS A 56 21.05 0.41 0.54
C LYS A 56 20.10 -0.05 -0.56
N ILE A 57 19.09 -0.82 -0.20
CA ILE A 57 18.00 -1.19 -1.10
C ILE A 57 16.79 -0.33 -0.72
N SER A 58 16.32 0.48 -1.66
CA SER A 58 15.17 1.37 -1.49
C SER A 58 14.07 0.98 -2.49
N VAL A 59 12.81 0.97 -2.06
CA VAL A 59 11.66 0.85 -2.98
C VAL A 59 11.40 2.24 -3.56
N THR A 60 11.64 2.42 -4.86
CA THR A 60 11.52 3.73 -5.51
C THR A 60 10.12 3.98 -6.05
N GLU A 61 9.45 2.93 -6.51
CA GLU A 61 8.09 3.03 -7.04
C GLU A 61 7.28 1.78 -6.67
N TRP A 62 5.98 1.95 -6.45
CA TRP A 62 5.04 0.84 -6.36
C TRP A 62 3.69 1.23 -6.96
N ARG A 63 3.00 0.26 -7.52
CA ARG A 63 1.63 0.37 -8.01
C ARG A 63 0.82 -0.86 -7.63
N VAL A 64 -0.45 -0.67 -7.33
CA VAL A 64 -1.41 -1.72 -7.04
C VAL A 64 -2.38 -1.82 -8.19
N GLU A 65 -2.57 -3.05 -8.67
CA GLU A 65 -3.49 -3.40 -9.74
C GLU A 65 -4.52 -4.39 -9.18
N ALA A 66 -5.78 -4.19 -9.56
CA ALA A 66 -6.85 -5.13 -9.24
C ALA A 66 -6.89 -6.24 -10.30
N GLU A 67 -7.07 -7.48 -9.84
CA GLU A 67 -7.27 -8.62 -10.72
C GLU A 67 -8.62 -8.50 -11.45
N ARG A 68 -8.73 -9.13 -12.63
CA ARG A 68 -9.95 -9.03 -13.47
C ARG A 68 -11.22 -9.51 -12.77
N ASN A 69 -11.07 -10.45 -11.84
CA ASN A 69 -12.14 -11.08 -11.10
C ASN A 69 -12.11 -10.67 -9.62
N VAL A 70 -11.57 -9.49 -9.31
CA VAL A 70 -11.64 -8.94 -7.96
C VAL A 70 -13.10 -8.87 -7.53
N GLU A 71 -13.41 -9.47 -6.39
CA GLU A 71 -14.74 -9.37 -5.80
C GLU A 71 -14.98 -7.92 -5.34
N THR A 72 -16.21 -7.43 -5.54
CA THR A 72 -16.61 -6.06 -5.19
C THR A 72 -17.88 -6.07 -4.36
N GLU A 73 -18.06 -5.07 -3.51
CA GLU A 73 -19.27 -4.88 -2.72
C GLU A 73 -19.83 -3.48 -2.98
N SER A 74 -21.16 -3.38 -3.09
CA SER A 74 -21.85 -2.09 -2.96
C SER A 74 -21.76 -1.58 -1.51
N VAL A 75 -22.04 -0.31 -1.28
CA VAL A 75 -22.06 0.25 0.08
C VAL A 75 -23.06 -0.48 0.98
N ALA A 76 -24.23 -0.84 0.44
CA ALA A 76 -25.26 -1.55 1.19
C ALA A 76 -24.79 -2.93 1.65
N GLU A 77 -24.08 -3.67 0.78
CA GLU A 77 -23.48 -4.97 1.09
C GLU A 77 -22.29 -4.82 2.05
N ALA A 78 -21.41 -3.85 1.80
CA ALA A 78 -20.23 -3.57 2.61
C ALA A 78 -20.58 -3.26 4.07
N LEU A 79 -21.77 -2.74 4.36
CA LEU A 79 -22.23 -2.46 5.73
C LEU A 79 -23.04 -3.60 6.38
N GLN A 80 -23.25 -4.72 5.68
CA GLN A 80 -23.89 -5.90 6.27
C GLN A 80 -22.92 -6.71 7.14
N PRO A 81 -23.41 -7.36 8.21
CA PRO A 81 -22.61 -8.30 8.99
C PRO A 81 -22.00 -9.39 8.09
N GLY A 82 -20.69 -9.61 8.22
CA GLY A 82 -19.95 -10.61 7.44
C GLY A 82 -19.50 -10.15 6.05
N SER A 83 -19.72 -8.88 5.68
CA SER A 83 -19.13 -8.28 4.49
C SER A 83 -17.60 -8.30 4.54
N ARG A 84 -16.95 -8.30 3.37
CA ARG A 84 -15.49 -8.24 3.28
C ARG A 84 -14.97 -6.94 3.88
N PHE A 85 -15.67 -5.84 3.65
CA PHE A 85 -15.36 -4.56 4.27
C PHE A 85 -15.33 -4.63 5.81
N LEU A 86 -16.41 -5.11 6.46
CA LEU A 86 -16.44 -5.18 7.92
C LEU A 86 -15.48 -6.23 8.48
N THR A 87 -15.23 -7.33 7.77
CA THR A 87 -14.19 -8.29 8.15
C THR A 87 -12.80 -7.64 8.14
N ALA A 88 -12.47 -6.84 7.12
CA ALA A 88 -11.21 -6.11 7.07
C ALA A 88 -11.11 -5.06 8.18
N VAL A 89 -12.21 -4.36 8.48
CA VAL A 89 -12.29 -3.38 9.57
C VAL A 89 -12.07 -4.03 10.94
N ALA A 90 -12.70 -5.19 11.17
CA ALA A 90 -12.55 -5.93 12.42
C ALA A 90 -11.15 -6.52 12.62
N ALA A 91 -10.43 -6.82 11.54
CA ALA A 91 -9.06 -7.31 11.58
C ALA A 91 -8.01 -6.19 11.79
N ALA A 92 -8.39 -4.92 11.65
CA ALA A 92 -7.47 -3.80 11.81
C ALA A 92 -7.12 -3.57 13.29
N GLU A 93 -5.84 -3.30 13.58
CA GLU A 93 -5.41 -2.99 14.94
C GLU A 93 -6.06 -1.69 15.44
N PRO A 94 -6.54 -1.65 16.70
CA PRO A 94 -7.09 -0.43 17.28
C PRO A 94 -6.12 0.76 17.17
N GLY A 95 -6.61 1.90 16.68
CA GLY A 95 -5.80 3.11 16.47
C GLY A 95 -5.07 3.18 15.13
N SER A 96 -5.15 2.15 14.29
CA SER A 96 -4.63 2.19 12.92
C SER A 96 -5.44 3.16 12.05
N ALA A 97 -4.75 3.93 11.20
CA ALA A 97 -5.40 4.78 10.21
C ALA A 97 -5.79 3.98 8.95
N MET A 98 -7.07 3.99 8.61
CA MET A 98 -7.59 3.40 7.38
C MET A 98 -7.47 4.41 6.23
N THR A 99 -6.73 4.06 5.18
CA THR A 99 -6.57 4.91 4.00
C THR A 99 -7.51 4.43 2.89
N PHE A 100 -8.34 5.32 2.38
CA PHE A 100 -9.22 5.09 1.24
C PHE A 100 -8.65 5.79 0.00
N TRP A 101 -8.37 5.04 -1.05
CA TRP A 101 -8.13 5.61 -2.38
C TRP A 101 -9.47 5.69 -3.10
N VAL A 102 -9.88 6.91 -3.49
CA VAL A 102 -11.25 7.13 -3.96
C VAL A 102 -11.21 7.82 -5.32
N TYR A 103 -11.78 7.16 -6.32
CA TYR A 103 -12.04 7.76 -7.63
C TYR A 103 -13.29 8.65 -7.57
N PRO A 104 -13.47 9.60 -8.52
CA PRO A 104 -14.52 10.61 -8.45
C PRO A 104 -15.96 10.05 -8.38
N ASP A 105 -16.20 8.91 -9.02
CA ASP A 105 -17.46 8.18 -8.99
C ASP A 105 -17.77 7.52 -7.62
N GLY A 106 -16.73 7.32 -6.80
CA GLY A 106 -16.83 6.71 -5.46
C GLY A 106 -16.98 7.69 -4.29
N PHE A 107 -17.03 9.01 -4.52
CA PHE A 107 -17.02 9.99 -3.41
C PHE A 107 -18.24 9.88 -2.48
N THR A 108 -19.43 9.62 -3.02
CA THR A 108 -20.63 9.39 -2.20
C THR A 108 -20.46 8.15 -1.32
N ALA A 109 -20.04 7.04 -1.92
CA ALA A 109 -19.78 5.79 -1.21
C ALA A 109 -18.74 5.96 -0.10
N TYR A 110 -17.66 6.69 -0.37
CA TYR A 110 -16.66 7.04 0.63
C TYR A 110 -17.25 7.84 1.80
N GLY A 111 -18.14 8.80 1.54
CA GLY A 111 -18.81 9.57 2.60
C GLY A 111 -19.60 8.69 3.56
N GLU A 112 -20.35 7.72 3.03
CA GLU A 112 -21.16 6.78 3.83
C GLU A 112 -20.29 5.84 4.66
N LEU A 113 -19.29 5.21 4.03
CA LEU A 113 -18.35 4.32 4.72
C LEU A 113 -17.53 5.06 5.78
N LYS A 114 -17.09 6.29 5.48
CA LYS A 114 -16.40 7.16 6.43
C LYS A 114 -17.27 7.44 7.65
N ALA A 115 -18.52 7.86 7.45
CA ALA A 115 -19.44 8.18 8.53
C ALA A 115 -19.70 6.97 9.44
N TYR A 116 -19.77 5.77 8.86
CA TYR A 116 -19.87 4.52 9.62
C TYR A 116 -18.62 4.27 10.48
N LEU A 117 -17.43 4.32 9.89
CA LEU A 117 -16.17 4.07 10.59
C LEU A 117 -15.83 5.11 11.67
N GLN A 118 -16.20 6.38 11.47
CA GLN A 118 -16.02 7.41 12.48
C GLN A 118 -16.82 7.13 13.76
N ARG A 119 -18.03 6.54 13.63
CA ARG A 119 -18.82 6.12 14.81
C ARG A 119 -18.15 4.98 15.58
N LEU A 120 -17.27 4.24 14.94
CA LEU A 120 -16.46 3.17 15.52
C LEU A 120 -15.08 3.66 16.01
N ASN A 121 -14.84 4.99 16.01
CA ASN A 121 -13.59 5.63 16.45
C ASN A 121 -12.34 5.23 15.64
N PHE A 122 -12.48 4.85 14.37
CA PHE A 122 -11.31 4.67 13.50
C PHE A 122 -10.77 6.00 13.00
N LEU A 123 -9.43 6.09 12.88
CA LEU A 123 -8.78 7.16 12.15
C LEU A 123 -8.87 6.89 10.65
N ILE A 124 -9.27 7.87 9.86
CA ILE A 124 -9.53 7.68 8.43
C ILE A 124 -8.76 8.73 7.62
N ALA A 125 -8.17 8.30 6.52
CA ALA A 125 -7.52 9.18 5.56
C ALA A 125 -8.12 8.94 4.17
N GLY A 126 -8.56 10.02 3.53
CA GLY A 126 -9.00 9.98 2.14
C GLY A 126 -7.89 10.40 1.19
N ARG A 127 -7.67 9.63 0.13
CA ARG A 127 -6.80 9.99 -0.99
C ARG A 127 -7.60 9.99 -2.29
N PRO A 128 -8.13 11.16 -2.71
CA PRO A 128 -8.82 11.26 -3.98
C PRO A 128 -7.84 11.01 -5.13
N LEU A 129 -8.25 10.23 -6.11
CA LEU A 129 -7.49 9.93 -7.31
C LEU A 129 -8.25 10.38 -8.56
N PRO A 130 -7.57 10.90 -9.59
CA PRO A 130 -8.20 11.12 -10.89
C PRO A 130 -8.59 9.79 -11.56
N ASN A 131 -9.58 9.84 -12.44
CA ASN A 131 -10.00 8.68 -13.23
C ASN A 131 -8.83 8.08 -14.02
N GLY A 132 -8.77 6.75 -14.07
CA GLY A 132 -7.77 6.00 -14.84
C GLY A 132 -6.34 6.05 -14.28
N ILE A 133 -6.12 6.73 -13.15
CA ILE A 133 -4.81 6.76 -12.49
C ILE A 133 -4.68 5.56 -11.55
N PRO A 134 -3.64 4.73 -11.70
CA PRO A 134 -3.45 3.58 -10.81
C PRO A 134 -3.17 4.03 -9.38
N ILE A 135 -3.50 3.17 -8.43
CA ILE A 135 -3.10 3.36 -7.04
C ILE A 135 -1.59 3.13 -6.98
N ALA A 136 -0.83 4.21 -6.77
CA ALA A 136 0.63 4.16 -6.76
C ALA A 136 1.23 5.09 -5.71
N GLY A 137 2.50 4.82 -5.39
CA GLY A 137 3.32 5.65 -4.51
C GLY A 137 4.82 5.52 -4.79
N SER A 138 5.56 6.50 -4.30
CA SER A 138 7.02 6.57 -4.34
C SER A 138 7.53 7.30 -3.10
N PRO A 139 8.81 7.15 -2.72
CA PRO A 139 9.42 7.91 -1.62
C PRO A 139 9.34 9.43 -1.80
N SER A 140 9.26 9.92 -3.04
CA SER A 140 9.09 11.34 -3.38
C SER A 140 7.62 11.76 -3.54
N GLY A 141 6.67 10.87 -3.27
CA GLY A 141 5.24 11.10 -3.47
C GLY A 141 4.57 11.94 -2.38
N THR A 142 3.27 12.16 -2.54
CA THR A 142 2.44 12.87 -1.56
C THR A 142 1.92 11.94 -0.47
N ARG A 143 1.97 12.41 0.79
CA ARG A 143 1.38 11.69 1.93
C ARG A 143 -0.14 11.83 1.93
N SER A 144 -0.85 10.77 2.32
CA SER A 144 -2.29 10.82 2.57
C SER A 144 -2.59 11.75 3.76
N SER A 145 -3.62 12.57 3.65
CA SER A 145 -4.08 13.47 4.72
C SER A 145 -5.14 12.78 5.58
N GLY A 146 -4.91 12.70 6.90
CA GLY A 146 -5.91 12.26 7.87
C GLY A 146 -7.02 13.30 8.06
N GLN A 147 -8.24 12.84 8.34
CA GLN A 147 -9.47 13.64 8.50
C GLN A 147 -10.35 13.11 9.63
#